data_AF-R0H2I1-F1
#
_entry.id   AF-R0H2I1-F1
#
_cell.length_a   1.000
_cell.length_b   1.000
_cell.length_c   1.000
_cell.angle_alpha   90.00
_cell.angle_beta   90.00
_cell.angle_gamma   90.00
#
_symmetry.space_group_name_H-M   'P 1'
#
loop_
_entity.id
_entity.type
_entity.pdbx_description
1 polymer ?
#
loop_
_entity_poly.entity_id
_entity_poly.type
_entity_poly.pdbx_seq_one_letter_code
_entity_poly.pdbx_strand_id
1 'polypeptide(L)'
;MILEMEVSKRMEMLERRPSIETEPMTLHLDQLENAREEAIYVMKTKTLEEAMDIFTKETREGLRASEERGRCMNLKNDDDDDDDEDERMMFMSPHGWDIATAPF
;
A
#
# COMPACT_ATOMS: atom_id res chain seq x y z
N MET A 1 0.37 39.50 -18.50
CA MET A 1 0.84 39.72 -17.10
C MET A 1 -0.09 39.15 -16.03
N ILE A 2 -1.27 39.72 -15.67
CA ILE A 2 -2.10 39.14 -14.58
C ILE A 2 -2.58 37.71 -14.90
N LEU A 3 -3.06 37.48 -16.12
CA LEU A 3 -3.47 36.15 -16.61
C LEU A 3 -2.30 35.15 -16.68
N GLU A 4 -1.11 35.61 -17.07
CA GLU A 4 0.08 34.73 -17.12
C GLU A 4 0.53 34.33 -15.71
N MET A 5 0.48 35.27 -14.76
CA MET A 5 0.83 35.00 -13.36
C MET A 5 -0.16 34.01 -12.71
N GLU A 6 -1.45 34.11 -13.03
CA GLU A 6 -2.49 33.17 -12.58
C GLU A 6 -2.31 31.77 -13.19
N VAL A 7 -1.97 31.68 -14.49
CA VAL A 7 -1.72 30.41 -15.18
C VAL A 7 -0.48 29.71 -14.64
N SER A 8 0.62 30.43 -14.42
CA SER A 8 1.83 29.85 -13.80
C SER A 8 1.55 29.30 -12.41
N LYS A 9 0.75 29.99 -11.59
CA LYS A 9 0.38 29.54 -10.25
C LYS A 9 -0.45 28.25 -10.28
N ARG A 10 -1.36 28.11 -11.27
CA ARG A 10 -2.12 26.88 -11.47
C ARG A 10 -1.28 25.73 -12.01
N MET A 11 -0.30 26.02 -12.87
CA MET A 11 0.65 25.00 -13.34
C MET A 11 1.51 24.46 -12.19
N GLU A 12 1.96 25.31 -11.26
CA GLU A 12 2.69 24.89 -10.05
C GLU A 12 1.84 23.99 -9.14
N MET A 13 0.52 24.23 -9.06
CA MET A 13 -0.41 23.38 -8.31
C MET A 13 -0.72 22.04 -9.00
N LEU A 14 -0.48 21.93 -10.31
CA LEU A 14 -0.66 20.69 -11.08
C LEU A 14 0.60 19.80 -11.10
N GLU A 15 1.72 20.28 -10.55
CA GLU A 15 2.92 19.46 -10.45
C GLU A 15 2.65 18.27 -9.53
N ARG A 16 2.77 17.06 -10.07
CA ARG A 16 2.72 15.84 -9.27
C ARG A 16 3.91 15.84 -8.32
N ARG A 17 3.63 16.08 -7.04
CA ARG A 17 4.59 15.89 -5.96
C ARG A 17 4.45 14.48 -5.39
N PRO A 18 5.52 13.87 -4.86
CA PRO A 18 5.44 12.57 -4.24
C PRO A 18 4.56 12.66 -2.97
N SER A 19 3.74 11.63 -2.72
CA SER A 19 2.85 11.55 -1.55
C SER A 19 3.54 11.89 -0.24
N ILE A 20 4.83 11.51 -0.09
CA ILE A 20 5.62 11.77 1.11
C ILE A 20 5.80 13.26 1.46
N GLU A 21 5.72 14.14 0.46
CA GLU A 21 5.84 15.60 0.66
C GLU A 21 4.46 16.28 0.75
N THR A 22 3.41 15.63 0.29
CA THR A 22 2.06 16.22 0.18
C THR A 22 1.09 15.75 1.24
N GLU A 23 1.33 14.58 1.83
CA GLU A 23 0.44 13.99 2.83
C GLU A 23 0.80 14.47 4.24
N PRO A 24 -0.21 14.71 5.11
CA PRO A 24 0.05 15.00 6.50
C PRO A 24 0.72 13.80 7.17
N MET A 25 1.80 14.04 7.90
CA MET A 25 2.42 12.98 8.71
C MET A 25 1.48 12.54 9.83
N THR A 26 1.33 11.21 9.98
CA THR A 26 0.53 10.60 11.05
C THR A 26 1.14 10.79 12.44
N LEU A 27 2.47 10.99 12.51
CA LEU A 27 3.22 11.13 13.76
C LEU A 27 4.16 12.33 13.68
N HIS A 28 4.32 13.04 14.80
CA HIS A 28 5.35 14.07 14.95
C HIS A 28 6.75 13.47 15.19
N LEU A 29 7.79 14.29 15.02
CA LEU A 29 9.19 13.85 15.14
C LEU A 29 9.53 13.30 16.53
N ASP A 30 9.06 13.94 17.59
CA ASP A 30 9.23 13.49 18.97
C ASP A 30 8.62 12.11 19.21
N GLN A 31 7.45 11.85 18.61
CA GLN A 31 6.79 10.55 18.69
C GLN A 31 7.59 9.47 17.94
N LEU A 32 8.17 9.81 16.79
CA LEU A 32 9.05 8.90 16.04
C LEU A 32 10.33 8.59 16.82
N GLU A 33 10.95 9.59 17.44
CA GLU A 33 12.15 9.41 18.25
C GLU A 33 11.86 8.54 19.48
N ASN A 34 10.77 8.83 20.20
CA ASN A 34 10.36 8.04 21.35
C ASN A 34 10.05 6.59 20.96
N ALA A 35 9.28 6.38 19.87
CA ALA A 35 9.00 5.03 19.38
C ALA A 35 10.27 4.27 18.98
N ARG A 36 11.26 4.96 18.39
CA ARG A 36 12.56 4.39 18.06
C ARG A 36 13.31 3.94 19.31
N GLU A 37 13.34 4.76 20.36
CA GLU A 37 14.03 4.43 21.60
C GLU A 37 13.40 3.23 22.31
N GLU A 38 12.08 3.17 22.37
CA GLU A 38 11.34 2.03 22.90
C GLU A 38 11.60 0.76 22.08
N ALA A 39 11.61 0.84 20.75
CA ALA A 39 11.93 -0.30 19.89
C ALA A 39 13.35 -0.83 20.16
N ILE A 40 14.33 0.06 20.32
CA ILE A 40 15.70 -0.31 20.68
C ILE A 40 15.74 -0.97 22.06
N TYR A 41 14.97 -0.47 23.02
CA TYR A 41 14.88 -1.05 24.36
C TYR A 41 14.33 -2.48 24.31
N VAL A 42 13.26 -2.73 23.55
CA VAL A 42 12.70 -4.07 23.32
C VAL A 42 13.76 -5.00 22.74
N MET A 43 14.46 -4.58 21.67
CA MET A 43 15.50 -5.39 21.04
C MET A 43 16.65 -5.77 21.96
N LYS A 44 16.97 -4.92 22.94
CA LYS A 44 18.07 -5.17 23.88
C LYS A 44 17.67 -6.03 25.08
N THR A 45 16.42 -5.96 25.50
CA THR A 45 15.96 -6.53 26.78
C THR A 45 15.09 -7.76 26.64
N LYS A 46 14.43 -7.93 25.51
CA LYS A 46 13.50 -9.04 25.26
C LYS A 46 14.14 -10.16 24.48
N THR A 47 13.60 -11.36 24.66
CA THR A 47 13.93 -12.50 23.79
C THR A 47 13.38 -12.26 22.39
N LEU A 48 13.90 -13.00 21.39
CA LEU A 48 13.43 -12.89 20.02
C LEU A 48 11.92 -13.14 19.90
N GLU A 49 11.41 -14.17 20.58
CA GLU A 49 9.99 -14.54 20.55
C GLU A 49 9.10 -13.44 21.12
N GLU A 50 9.46 -12.89 22.29
CA GLU A 50 8.72 -11.78 22.90
C GLU A 50 8.78 -10.51 22.05
N ALA A 51 9.94 -10.20 21.46
CA ALA A 51 10.08 -9.06 20.57
C ALA A 51 9.20 -9.23 19.31
N MET A 52 9.19 -10.43 18.73
CA MET A 52 8.31 -10.75 17.60
C MET A 52 6.84 -10.58 17.96
N ASP A 53 6.38 -11.07 19.11
CA ASP A 53 5.01 -10.87 19.55
C ASP A 53 4.69 -9.37 19.67
N ILE A 54 5.53 -8.59 20.35
CA ILE A 54 5.34 -7.13 20.51
C ILE A 54 5.19 -6.43 19.16
N PHE A 55 6.04 -6.73 18.17
CA PHE A 55 6.01 -6.04 16.88
C PHE A 55 4.93 -6.54 15.91
N THR A 56 4.36 -7.73 16.13
CA THR A 56 3.48 -8.37 15.12
C THR A 56 2.08 -8.72 15.63
N LYS A 57 1.81 -8.63 16.93
CA LYS A 57 0.53 -9.00 17.54
C LYS A 57 -0.67 -8.30 16.92
N GLU A 58 -0.64 -6.97 16.80
CA GLU A 58 -1.77 -6.20 16.25
C GLU A 58 -1.94 -6.44 14.74
N THR A 59 -0.84 -6.62 14.01
CA THR A 59 -0.87 -6.96 12.57
C THR A 59 -1.55 -8.31 12.34
N ARG A 60 -1.28 -9.31 13.18
CA ARG A 60 -1.89 -10.64 13.09
C ARG A 60 -3.39 -10.61 13.38
N GLU A 61 -3.83 -9.78 14.31
CA GLU A 61 -5.25 -9.60 14.64
C GLU A 61 -6.01 -8.89 13.50
N GLY A 62 -5.40 -7.87 12.88
CA GLY A 62 -5.95 -7.20 11.70
C GLY A 62 -6.02 -8.08 10.45
N LEU A 63 -5.02 -8.93 10.21
CA LEU A 63 -5.02 -9.89 9.09
C LEU A 63 -6.11 -10.96 9.24
N ARG A 64 -6.38 -11.45 10.45
CA ARG A 64 -7.48 -12.41 10.70
C ARG A 64 -8.85 -11.82 10.37
N ALA A 65 -9.05 -10.53 10.58
CA ALA A 65 -10.29 -9.85 10.15
C ALA A 65 -10.41 -9.74 8.62
N SER A 66 -9.28 -9.71 7.89
CA SER A 66 -9.25 -9.71 6.43
C SER A 66 -9.40 -11.11 5.81
N GLU A 67 -9.05 -12.18 6.52
CA GLU A 67 -9.26 -13.56 6.04
C GLU A 67 -10.75 -13.90 5.83
N GLU A 68 -11.66 -13.29 6.59
CA GLU A 68 -13.11 -13.40 6.37
C GLU A 68 -13.55 -12.69 5.06
N ARG A 69 -12.72 -11.79 4.52
CA ARG A 69 -12.97 -10.98 3.32
C ARG A 69 -11.99 -11.26 2.18
N GLY A 70 -11.56 -12.50 2.01
CA GLY A 70 -10.84 -12.89 0.79
C GLY A 70 -10.08 -14.18 0.92
N ARG A 71 -10.72 -15.30 0.56
CA ARG A 71 -10.00 -16.48 0.07
C ARG A 71 -9.18 -16.06 -1.15
N CYS A 72 -7.91 -15.73 -0.96
CA CYS A 72 -6.93 -15.94 -2.01
C CYS A 72 -6.74 -17.46 -2.12
N MET A 73 -7.10 -18.00 -3.27
CA MET A 73 -7.39 -19.41 -3.56
C MET A 73 -6.40 -20.43 -2.96
N ASN A 74 -6.97 -21.46 -2.36
CA ASN A 74 -6.28 -22.69 -2.00
C ASN A 74 -5.77 -23.36 -3.29
N LEU A 75 -4.45 -23.46 -3.44
CA LEU A 75 -3.83 -24.39 -4.41
C LEU A 75 -4.10 -25.83 -3.95
N LYS A 76 -5.21 -26.41 -4.41
CA LYS A 76 -5.33 -27.86 -4.50
C LYS A 76 -4.70 -28.24 -5.84
N ASN A 77 -3.51 -28.84 -5.77
CA ASN A 77 -2.94 -29.59 -6.89
C ASN A 77 -3.75 -30.86 -7.02
N ASP A 78 -4.66 -30.91 -7.99
CA ASP A 78 -5.12 -32.16 -8.57
C ASP A 78 -4.69 -32.09 -10.04
N ASP A 79 -3.61 -32.83 -10.34
CA ASP A 79 -3.21 -33.19 -11.69
C ASP A 79 -4.34 -34.03 -12.31
N ASP A 80 -4.97 -33.53 -13.36
CA ASP A 80 -5.43 -34.41 -14.43
C ASP A 80 -5.54 -33.65 -15.76
N ASP A 81 -5.26 -34.43 -16.79
CA ASP A 81 -4.79 -34.09 -18.11
C ASP A 81 -5.89 -33.66 -19.08
N ASP A 82 -5.44 -32.99 -20.13
CA ASP A 82 -6.01 -32.92 -21.48
C ASP A 82 -7.31 -32.13 -21.78
N ASP A 83 -7.06 -31.21 -22.71
CA ASP A 83 -7.81 -30.91 -23.93
C ASP A 83 -8.89 -29.81 -23.95
N ASP A 84 -8.68 -29.00 -24.99
CA ASP A 84 -9.61 -28.15 -25.72
C ASP A 84 -10.09 -26.82 -25.13
N GLU A 85 -9.44 -25.80 -25.71
CA GLU A 85 -10.03 -24.54 -26.17
C GLU A 85 -10.48 -23.53 -25.10
N ASP A 86 -10.26 -22.27 -25.46
CA ASP A 86 -10.85 -21.08 -24.88
C ASP A 86 -10.11 -20.34 -23.74
N GLU A 87 -9.87 -19.07 -24.09
CA GLU A 87 -9.79 -17.91 -23.20
C GLU A 87 -8.40 -17.56 -22.65
N ARG A 88 -7.57 -17.06 -23.58
CA ARG A 88 -6.89 -15.76 -23.47
C ARG A 88 -6.70 -15.35 -22.02
N MET A 89 -5.51 -15.56 -21.46
CA MET A 89 -5.05 -14.81 -20.29
C MET A 89 -5.45 -13.34 -20.51
N MET A 90 -6.48 -12.86 -19.82
CA MET A 90 -6.79 -11.43 -19.76
C MET A 90 -5.71 -10.80 -18.88
N PHE A 91 -4.49 -10.76 -19.39
CA PHE A 91 -3.61 -9.65 -19.16
C PHE A 91 -4.42 -8.45 -19.65
N MET A 92 -5.03 -7.71 -18.72
CA MET A 92 -5.78 -6.51 -19.05
C MET A 92 -4.83 -5.61 -19.84
N SER A 93 -4.98 -5.57 -21.16
CA SER A 93 -4.17 -4.71 -22.01
C SER A 93 -4.25 -3.28 -21.45
N PRO A 94 -3.15 -2.51 -21.39
CA PRO A 94 -3.12 -1.15 -20.82
C PRO A 94 -4.08 -0.11 -21.44
N HIS A 95 -4.93 -0.52 -22.40
CA HIS A 95 -5.85 0.31 -23.17
C HIS A 95 -7.13 0.69 -22.40
N GLY A 96 -7.29 0.20 -21.16
CA GLY A 96 -8.42 0.54 -20.28
C GLY A 96 -8.15 1.69 -19.31
N TRP A 97 -6.94 2.24 -19.28
CA TRP A 97 -6.65 3.48 -18.55
C TRP A 97 -6.84 4.68 -19.47
N ASP A 98 -8.06 4.84 -19.99
CA ASP A 98 -8.40 6.08 -20.68
C ASP A 98 -8.71 7.18 -19.65
N ILE A 99 -7.65 7.86 -19.21
CA ILE A 99 -7.74 9.02 -18.33
C ILE A 99 -8.45 10.19 -19.07
N ALA A 100 -8.55 10.16 -20.40
CA ALA A 100 -9.17 11.24 -21.18
C ALA A 100 -10.69 11.31 -21.02
N THR A 101 -11.35 10.24 -20.54
CA THR A 101 -12.80 10.19 -20.35
C THR A 101 -13.22 10.34 -18.87
N ALA A 102 -12.26 10.54 -17.95
CA ALA A 102 -12.60 10.83 -16.56
C ALA A 102 -13.25 12.23 -16.44
N PRO A 103 -14.39 12.37 -15.74
CA PRO A 103 -15.08 13.66 -15.62
C PRO A 103 -14.23 14.65 -14.79
N PHE A 104 -14.31 15.94 -15.16
CA PHE A 104 -13.71 17.07 -14.43
C PHE A 104 -14.60 17.54 -13.28
#